data_AF-A0A9Q0V7D4-F1
#
_entry.id   AF-A0A9Q0V7D4-F1
#
_cell.length_a   1.000
_cell.length_b   1.000
_cell.length_c   1.000
_cell.angle_alpha   90.00
_cell.angle_beta   90.00
_cell.angle_gamma   90.00
#
_symmetry.space_group_name_H-M   'P 1'
#
loop_
_entity.id
_entity.type
_entity.pdbx_description
1 polymer ?
#
loop_
_entity_poly.entity_id
_entity_poly.type
_entity_poly.pdbx_seq_one_letter_code
_entity_poly.pdbx_strand_id
1 'polypeptide(L)'
;MARFQFIFTFIPILITIITLTTNPRVLCLDSEPDSFSIIDYDSNLIFHQDYSPPAPPPPPPHPPSASCTDDLGGIGSIDTVCQIVADVNLTRDVYIEGKGDFNIHPGVRFHCPNFGCSITINISGNFNISVNSSIVTGTFELVANNASFFNGSVVNTTGLAGDPPPQTSGTPQGLEGAGGGHGGRGACCLLDKEKLPEDIWGGDAYSWSSLQDPWSYGSKGGSTSKEVDYGGAGGGRVKMKVKEYLVVDGAILADGGCGGVKGGGGSGGSILLKAYKM
;
A
#
# COMPACT_ATOMS: atom_id res chain seq x y z
N MET A 1 -35.68 64.34 39.86
CA MET A 1 -35.71 63.23 40.83
C MET A 1 -36.54 62.10 40.25
N ALA A 2 -35.91 60.97 39.92
CA ALA A 2 -36.43 59.60 39.96
C ALA A 2 -35.25 58.70 39.52
N ARG A 3 -34.77 57.86 40.44
CA ARG A 3 -33.53 57.08 40.29
C ARG A 3 -33.81 55.82 39.46
N PHE A 4 -32.96 55.59 38.45
CA PHE A 4 -32.84 54.36 37.69
C PHE A 4 -32.09 53.31 38.55
N GLN A 5 -32.70 52.16 38.82
CA GLN A 5 -32.02 50.98 39.35
C GLN A 5 -32.15 49.85 38.32
N PHE A 6 -31.08 49.67 37.52
CA PHE A 6 -30.92 48.51 36.65
C PHE A 6 -30.52 47.30 37.51
N ILE A 7 -31.27 46.21 37.35
CA ILE A 7 -31.07 44.93 38.02
C ILE A 7 -29.85 44.24 37.37
N PHE A 8 -28.73 44.22 38.08
CA PHE A 8 -27.43 43.68 37.66
C PHE A 8 -27.26 42.16 37.91
N THR A 9 -28.32 41.36 37.81
CA THR A 9 -28.25 39.93 38.18
C THR A 9 -28.24 38.94 37.02
N PHE A 10 -28.30 39.39 35.76
CA PHE A 10 -28.35 38.50 34.58
C PHE A 10 -27.05 38.38 33.78
N ILE A 11 -26.01 39.15 34.12
CA ILE A 11 -24.74 39.15 33.38
C ILE A 11 -23.83 37.93 33.66
N PRO A 12 -23.74 37.34 34.88
CA PRO A 12 -22.79 36.24 35.10
C PRO A 12 -23.25 34.91 34.49
N ILE A 13 -24.56 34.76 34.24
CA ILE A 13 -25.16 33.53 33.66
C ILE A 13 -24.98 33.51 32.13
N LEU A 14 -24.94 34.67 31.47
CA LEU A 14 -24.73 34.75 30.03
C LEU A 14 -23.26 34.51 29.64
N ILE A 15 -22.31 34.88 30.51
CA ILE A 15 -20.87 34.70 30.28
C ILE A 15 -20.45 33.23 30.39
N THR A 16 -21.05 32.44 31.28
CA THR A 16 -20.74 31.00 31.45
C THR A 16 -21.24 30.14 30.28
N ILE A 17 -22.34 30.54 29.62
CA ILE A 17 -22.87 29.82 28.44
C ILE A 17 -22.02 30.10 27.19
N ILE A 18 -21.47 31.31 27.05
CA ILE A 18 -20.63 31.68 25.91
C ILE A 18 -19.26 30.98 25.98
N THR A 19 -18.67 30.79 27.17
CA THR A 19 -17.40 30.07 27.30
C THR A 19 -17.49 28.57 26.99
N LEU A 20 -18.69 27.99 27.04
CA LEU A 20 -18.91 26.55 26.79
C LEU A 20 -19.09 26.23 25.30
N THR A 21 -19.30 27.22 24.43
CA THR A 21 -19.62 27.01 23.00
C THR A 21 -18.47 27.36 22.05
N THR A 22 -17.32 27.85 22.54
CA THR A 22 -16.19 28.27 21.68
C THR A 22 -14.84 27.61 22.02
N ASN A 23 -14.80 26.52 22.80
CA ASN A 23 -13.58 25.74 23.07
C ASN A 23 -13.88 24.23 23.20
N PRO A 24 -13.44 23.36 22.27
CA PRO A 24 -13.73 21.91 22.34
C PRO A 24 -12.69 21.16 23.20
N ARG A 25 -12.27 21.71 24.34
CA ARG A 25 -11.22 21.10 25.20
C ARG A 25 -11.60 20.82 26.64
N VAL A 26 -12.88 20.80 26.99
CA VAL A 26 -13.31 20.48 28.36
C VAL A 26 -14.57 19.60 28.36
N LEU A 27 -14.38 18.31 28.04
CA LEU A 27 -15.24 17.20 28.42
C LEU A 27 -14.36 15.95 28.53
N CYS A 28 -13.46 15.93 29.52
CA CYS A 28 -12.87 14.70 30.02
C CYS A 28 -13.41 14.52 31.43
N LEU A 29 -14.28 13.52 31.59
CA LEU A 29 -14.67 12.99 32.87
C LEU A 29 -13.40 12.39 33.51
N ASP A 30 -13.00 12.89 34.67
CA ASP A 30 -11.96 12.28 35.49
C ASP A 30 -12.44 10.88 35.93
N SER A 31 -11.87 9.84 35.32
CA SER A 31 -11.83 8.50 35.90
C SER A 31 -10.51 8.36 36.67
N GLU A 32 -10.62 8.10 37.96
CA GLU A 32 -9.56 7.79 38.93
C GLU A 32 -8.37 7.01 38.33
N PRO A 33 -7.11 7.33 38.73
CA PRO A 33 -5.97 6.54 38.32
C PRO A 33 -5.87 5.27 39.17
N ASP A 34 -6.45 4.18 38.69
CA ASP A 34 -6.13 2.84 39.21
C ASP A 34 -4.64 2.55 38.95
N SER A 35 -3.86 2.61 40.02
CA SER A 35 -2.45 2.28 40.05
C SER A 35 -2.24 0.78 39.85
N PHE A 36 -2.02 0.35 38.60
CA PHE A 36 -1.51 -1.00 38.33
C PHE A 36 0.00 -1.03 38.53
N SER A 37 0.41 -1.43 39.73
CA SER A 37 1.79 -1.75 40.08
C SER A 37 2.17 -3.12 39.50
N ILE A 38 3.02 -3.14 38.47
CA ILE A 38 3.67 -4.37 37.97
C ILE A 38 5.11 -4.39 38.48
N ILE A 39 5.36 -4.99 39.64
CA ILE A 39 6.65 -5.53 40.07
C ILE A 39 6.33 -6.59 41.15
N ASP A 40 6.14 -7.86 40.75
CA ASP A 40 7.14 -8.94 40.70
C ASP A 40 7.08 -9.80 41.97
N TYR A 41 6.74 -11.08 41.83
CA TYR A 41 7.24 -12.18 42.67
C TYR A 41 6.95 -13.54 42.00
N ASP A 42 7.93 -13.95 41.21
CA ASP A 42 8.69 -15.20 41.38
C ASP A 42 8.03 -16.54 41.01
N SER A 43 8.50 -17.03 39.85
CA SER A 43 9.09 -18.37 39.66
C SER A 43 8.52 -19.53 40.47
N ASN A 44 7.77 -20.40 39.80
CA ASN A 44 8.24 -21.76 39.51
C ASN A 44 7.25 -22.50 38.59
N LEU A 45 7.69 -22.63 37.32
CA LEU A 45 7.70 -23.85 36.51
C LEU A 45 6.50 -24.79 36.64
N ILE A 46 5.78 -24.99 35.52
CA ILE A 46 5.44 -26.32 34.96
C ILE A 46 4.80 -26.10 33.56
N PHE A 47 5.58 -26.39 32.51
CA PHE A 47 5.23 -26.58 31.09
C PHE A 47 4.85 -25.39 30.19
N HIS A 48 5.76 -24.43 29.99
CA HIS A 48 5.96 -23.92 28.63
C HIS A 48 7.07 -24.75 27.99
N GLN A 49 6.68 -25.70 27.14
CA GLN A 49 7.63 -26.34 26.25
C GLN A 49 8.35 -25.24 25.45
N ASP A 50 9.66 -25.39 25.31
CA ASP A 50 10.54 -24.63 24.43
C ASP A 50 10.13 -24.78 22.97
N TYR A 51 8.94 -24.29 22.62
CA TYR A 51 8.55 -24.10 21.25
C TYR A 51 9.30 -22.87 20.76
N SER A 52 10.57 -23.05 20.39
CA SER A 52 11.18 -22.19 19.38
C SER A 52 10.46 -22.53 18.07
N PRO A 53 9.69 -21.60 17.48
CA PRO A 53 9.15 -21.82 16.15
C PRO A 53 10.31 -22.21 15.24
N PRO A 54 10.14 -23.19 14.34
CA PRO A 54 11.15 -23.50 13.35
C PRO A 54 11.61 -22.21 12.67
N ALA A 55 12.92 -22.06 12.48
CA ALA A 55 13.46 -20.92 11.75
C ALA A 55 12.66 -20.78 10.44
N PRO A 56 12.14 -19.57 10.12
CA PRO A 56 11.38 -19.39 8.90
C PRO A 56 12.21 -19.92 7.73
N PRO A 57 11.60 -20.67 6.80
CA PRO A 57 12.33 -21.28 5.71
C PRO A 57 13.13 -20.20 4.98
N PRO A 58 14.37 -20.50 4.56
CA PRO A 58 15.18 -19.55 3.82
C PRO A 58 14.38 -19.05 2.60
N PRO A 59 14.50 -17.76 2.24
CA PRO A 59 13.82 -17.22 1.07
C PRO A 59 14.10 -18.09 -0.15
N PRO A 60 13.11 -18.29 -1.04
CA PRO A 60 13.34 -19.01 -2.29
C PRO A 60 14.54 -18.40 -3.04
N PRO A 61 15.41 -19.23 -3.63
CA PRO A 61 16.51 -18.71 -4.45
C PRO A 61 15.96 -17.84 -5.60
N HIS A 62 16.66 -16.75 -5.90
CA HIS A 62 16.27 -15.87 -7.00
C HIS A 62 16.29 -16.63 -8.34
N PRO A 63 15.35 -16.34 -9.26
CA PRO A 63 15.40 -16.88 -10.60
C PRO A 63 16.63 -16.36 -11.34
N PRO A 64 17.06 -17.02 -12.44
CA PRO A 64 18.21 -16.56 -13.22
C PRO A 64 17.98 -15.12 -13.71
N SER A 65 19.03 -14.30 -13.60
CA SER A 65 19.05 -12.91 -14.07
C SER A 65 18.89 -12.85 -15.60
N ALA A 66 18.05 -11.93 -16.08
CA ALA A 66 17.85 -11.67 -17.49
C ALA A 66 19.04 -10.91 -18.11
N SER A 67 19.39 -11.29 -19.33
CA SER A 67 20.42 -10.62 -20.12
C SER A 67 19.89 -9.35 -20.78
N CYS A 68 20.74 -8.33 -20.91
CA CYS A 68 20.34 -7.07 -21.55
C CYS A 68 19.96 -7.26 -23.03
N THR A 69 20.76 -8.01 -23.79
CA THR A 69 20.58 -8.16 -25.24
C THR A 69 19.57 -9.25 -25.58
N ASP A 70 19.70 -10.43 -24.99
CA ASP A 70 19.00 -11.62 -25.49
C ASP A 70 17.58 -11.72 -24.90
N ASP A 71 17.40 -11.34 -23.63
CA ASP A 71 16.11 -11.39 -22.95
C ASP A 71 15.34 -10.07 -23.05
N LEU A 72 16.02 -8.92 -22.96
CA LEU A 72 15.37 -7.60 -22.92
C LEU A 72 15.42 -6.85 -24.26
N GLY A 73 16.15 -7.33 -25.26
CA GLY A 73 16.29 -6.65 -26.55
C GLY A 73 16.99 -5.29 -26.46
N GLY A 74 17.74 -5.05 -25.39
CA GLY A 74 18.49 -3.82 -25.14
C GLY A 74 19.88 -3.82 -25.79
N ILE A 75 20.62 -2.74 -25.55
CA ILE A 75 21.99 -2.55 -26.03
C ILE A 75 22.93 -2.49 -24.81
N GLY A 76 24.01 -3.29 -24.85
CA GLY A 76 25.04 -3.31 -23.81
C GLY A 76 24.92 -4.51 -22.87
N SER A 77 25.28 -4.34 -21.59
CA SER A 77 25.22 -5.41 -20.58
C SER A 77 24.76 -4.88 -19.22
N ILE A 78 24.13 -5.73 -18.42
CA ILE A 78 23.63 -5.35 -17.08
C ILE A 78 24.79 -4.98 -16.14
N ASP A 79 25.99 -5.51 -16.36
CA ASP A 79 27.18 -5.20 -15.55
C ASP A 79 27.88 -3.89 -15.92
N THR A 80 27.57 -3.29 -17.07
CA THR A 80 28.18 -2.04 -17.51
C THR A 80 27.12 -0.96 -17.69
N VAL A 81 26.46 -0.93 -18.84
CA VAL A 81 25.30 -0.09 -19.13
C VAL A 81 24.35 -0.90 -20.00
N CYS A 82 23.12 -1.08 -19.53
CA CYS A 82 22.02 -1.63 -20.31
C CYS A 82 21.07 -0.53 -20.73
N GLN A 83 20.86 -0.40 -22.03
CA GLN A 83 19.98 0.60 -22.62
C GLN A 83 18.79 -0.07 -23.30
N ILE A 84 17.59 0.22 -22.82
CA ILE A 84 16.35 -0.21 -23.45
C ILE A 84 15.87 0.92 -24.35
N VAL A 85 16.06 0.73 -25.66
CA VAL A 85 15.81 1.75 -26.71
C VAL A 85 14.51 1.54 -27.47
N ALA A 86 13.83 0.41 -27.24
CA ALA A 86 12.58 0.04 -27.89
C ALA A 86 11.64 -0.59 -26.87
N ASP A 87 10.35 -0.62 -27.20
CA ASP A 87 9.32 -1.22 -26.33
C ASP A 87 9.62 -2.70 -26.05
N VAL A 88 9.49 -3.10 -24.79
CA VAL A 88 9.71 -4.46 -24.31
C VAL A 88 8.43 -5.00 -23.70
N ASN A 89 7.97 -6.12 -24.25
CA ASN A 89 6.74 -6.79 -23.84
C ASN A 89 7.11 -8.12 -23.16
N LEU A 90 7.19 -8.11 -21.84
CA LEU A 90 7.48 -9.29 -21.05
C LEU A 90 6.22 -10.14 -20.86
N THR A 91 6.36 -11.45 -21.00
CA THR A 91 5.27 -12.42 -20.82
C THR A 91 5.34 -13.17 -19.48
N ARG A 92 6.45 -13.03 -18.77
CA ARG A 92 6.77 -13.73 -17.52
C ARG A 92 7.52 -12.82 -16.58
N ASP A 93 7.62 -13.25 -15.33
CA ASP A 93 8.44 -12.58 -14.32
C ASP A 93 9.89 -12.49 -14.77
N VAL A 94 10.49 -11.34 -14.50
CA VAL A 94 11.86 -11.01 -14.86
C VAL A 94 12.60 -10.51 -13.62
N TYR A 95 13.75 -11.14 -13.38
CA TYR A 95 14.74 -10.68 -12.43
C TYR A 95 15.95 -10.15 -13.20
N ILE A 96 16.42 -8.96 -12.85
CA ILE A 96 17.58 -8.32 -13.46
C ILE A 96 18.54 -8.01 -12.33
N GLU A 97 19.74 -8.58 -12.42
CA GLU A 97 20.83 -8.35 -11.48
C GLU A 97 22.11 -8.00 -12.22
N GLY A 98 22.82 -6.99 -11.75
CA GLY A 98 24.19 -6.71 -12.19
C GLY A 98 24.76 -5.44 -11.59
N LYS A 99 25.99 -5.10 -11.99
CA LYS A 99 26.74 -4.01 -11.34
C LYS A 99 26.59 -2.64 -11.99
N GLY A 100 26.06 -2.61 -13.21
CA GLY A 100 26.02 -1.44 -14.07
C GLY A 100 24.76 -0.60 -13.94
N ASP A 101 24.57 0.24 -14.95
CA ASP A 101 23.42 1.15 -15.05
C ASP A 101 22.31 0.55 -15.92
N PHE A 102 21.06 0.83 -15.58
CA PHE A 102 19.88 0.40 -16.33
C PHE A 102 19.05 1.61 -16.75
N ASN A 103 18.97 1.85 -18.05
CA ASN A 103 18.37 3.06 -18.63
C ASN A 103 17.24 2.70 -19.61
N ILE A 104 16.04 3.18 -19.32
CA ILE A 104 14.90 3.14 -20.25
C ILE A 104 14.83 4.47 -20.98
N HIS A 105 14.96 4.44 -22.32
CA HIS A 105 15.01 5.63 -23.17
C HIS A 105 13.65 6.34 -23.33
N PRO A 106 13.63 7.60 -23.79
CA PRO A 106 12.41 8.39 -23.90
C PRO A 106 11.29 7.71 -24.68
N GLY A 107 10.07 7.73 -24.15
CA GLY A 107 8.89 7.18 -24.80
C GLY A 107 8.83 5.65 -24.84
N VAL A 108 9.79 4.95 -24.23
CA VAL A 108 9.86 3.48 -24.24
C VAL A 108 8.93 2.89 -23.18
N ARG A 109 8.23 1.81 -23.56
CA ARG A 109 7.35 1.04 -22.69
C ARG A 109 7.99 -0.28 -22.33
N PHE A 110 8.16 -0.53 -21.04
CA PHE A 110 8.73 -1.76 -20.51
C PHE A 110 7.68 -2.46 -19.64
N HIS A 111 6.90 -3.37 -20.21
CA HIS A 111 5.68 -3.86 -19.58
C HIS A 111 5.58 -5.37 -19.46
N CYS A 112 5.02 -5.81 -18.35
CA CYS A 112 4.49 -7.15 -18.12
C CYS A 112 3.03 -7.04 -17.62
N PRO A 113 2.04 -6.95 -18.52
CA PRO A 113 0.66 -6.61 -18.16
C PRO A 113 -0.13 -7.79 -17.55
N ASN A 114 0.52 -8.91 -17.23
CA ASN A 114 -0.13 -10.05 -16.60
C ASN A 114 -0.36 -9.75 -15.10
N PHE A 115 -1.51 -10.19 -14.57
CA PHE A 115 -1.83 -10.06 -13.15
C PHE A 115 -0.72 -10.67 -12.28
N GLY A 116 -0.21 -9.88 -11.35
CA GLY A 116 0.85 -10.31 -10.43
C GLY A 116 2.23 -10.49 -11.06
N CYS A 117 2.42 -10.19 -12.35
CA CYS A 117 3.74 -10.29 -12.97
C CYS A 117 4.76 -9.43 -12.25
N SER A 118 5.98 -9.94 -12.07
CA SER A 118 7.03 -9.28 -11.31
C SER A 118 8.19 -8.83 -12.18
N ILE A 119 8.54 -7.55 -12.06
CA ILE A 119 9.78 -6.98 -12.57
C ILE A 119 10.61 -6.59 -11.35
N THR A 120 11.71 -7.32 -11.15
CA THR A 120 12.62 -7.11 -10.02
C THR A 120 13.99 -6.74 -10.55
N ILE A 121 14.47 -5.55 -10.19
CA ILE A 121 15.75 -5.00 -10.63
C ILE A 121 16.63 -4.78 -9.41
N ASN A 122 17.80 -5.40 -9.42
CA ASN A 122 18.80 -5.32 -8.37
C ASN A 122 20.14 -4.92 -8.99
N ILE A 123 20.42 -3.63 -9.01
CA ILE A 123 21.65 -3.10 -9.58
C ILE A 123 22.46 -2.28 -8.57
N SER A 124 23.78 -2.29 -8.71
CA SER A 124 24.63 -1.38 -7.92
C SER A 124 24.85 -0.02 -8.58
N GLY A 125 24.43 0.17 -9.83
CA GLY A 125 24.55 1.43 -10.55
C GLY A 125 23.31 2.31 -10.44
N ASN A 126 23.11 3.10 -11.49
CA ASN A 126 22.01 4.05 -11.65
C ASN A 126 20.83 3.40 -12.39
N PHE A 127 19.63 3.61 -11.86
CA PHE A 127 18.38 3.28 -12.54
C PHE A 127 17.72 4.55 -13.08
N ASN A 128 17.46 4.62 -14.38
CA ASN A 128 16.82 5.79 -14.98
C ASN A 128 15.63 5.40 -15.87
N ILE A 129 14.49 6.04 -15.63
CA ILE A 129 13.34 6.03 -16.55
C ILE A 129 13.24 7.40 -17.20
N SER A 130 13.49 7.47 -18.50
CA SER A 130 13.51 8.74 -19.23
C SER A 130 12.10 9.33 -19.45
N VAL A 131 12.07 10.51 -20.04
CA VAL A 131 10.87 11.32 -20.25
C VAL A 131 9.79 10.51 -20.99
N ASN A 132 8.55 10.59 -20.51
CA ASN A 132 7.38 9.90 -21.09
C ASN A 132 7.53 8.38 -21.25
N SER A 133 8.41 7.75 -20.48
CA SER A 133 8.63 6.29 -20.54
C SER A 133 7.85 5.60 -19.43
N SER A 134 7.45 4.35 -19.63
CA SER A 134 6.57 3.67 -18.67
C SER A 134 7.00 2.26 -18.34
N ILE A 135 6.89 1.89 -17.07
CA ILE A 135 6.88 0.52 -16.60
C ILE A 135 5.45 0.15 -16.21
N VAL A 136 4.94 -0.96 -16.73
CA VAL A 136 3.60 -1.47 -16.38
C VAL A 136 3.72 -2.91 -15.92
N THR A 137 3.38 -3.22 -14.67
CA THR A 137 3.59 -4.55 -14.07
C THR A 137 2.72 -4.76 -12.83
N GLY A 138 2.57 -5.99 -12.34
CA GLY A 138 1.88 -6.27 -11.08
C GLY A 138 2.75 -5.99 -9.85
N THR A 139 4.01 -6.40 -9.89
CA THR A 139 5.05 -6.11 -8.89
C THR A 139 6.21 -5.39 -9.56
N PHE A 140 6.62 -4.28 -8.97
CA PHE A 140 7.87 -3.61 -9.28
C PHE A 140 8.75 -3.57 -8.03
N GLU A 141 9.93 -4.19 -8.08
CA GLU A 141 10.92 -4.10 -7.02
C GLU A 141 12.22 -3.53 -7.59
N LEU A 142 12.74 -2.47 -6.96
CA LEU A 142 13.98 -1.82 -7.33
C LEU A 142 14.93 -1.75 -6.14
N VAL A 143 16.13 -2.27 -6.34
CA VAL A 143 17.30 -2.01 -5.50
C VAL A 143 18.34 -1.35 -6.40
N ALA A 144 18.72 -0.11 -6.08
CA ALA A 144 19.67 0.67 -6.87
C ALA A 144 20.54 1.53 -5.97
N ASN A 145 21.67 2.01 -6.50
CA ASN A 145 22.45 3.04 -5.80
C ASN A 145 21.76 4.40 -5.93
N ASN A 146 21.44 4.77 -7.17
CA ASN A 146 20.70 5.99 -7.51
C ASN A 146 19.49 5.63 -8.38
N ALA A 147 18.39 6.37 -8.25
CA ALA A 147 17.22 6.20 -9.09
C ALA A 147 16.62 7.54 -9.52
N SER A 148 16.41 7.71 -10.83
CA SER A 148 15.78 8.91 -11.40
C SER A 148 14.62 8.56 -12.32
N PHE A 149 13.46 9.14 -12.01
CA PHE A 149 12.24 9.05 -12.81
C PHE A 149 12.00 10.44 -13.40
N PHE A 150 12.22 10.60 -14.69
CA PHE A 150 12.15 11.90 -15.38
C PHE A 150 10.71 12.28 -15.78
N ASN A 151 10.50 13.55 -16.14
CA ASN A 151 9.18 14.12 -16.47
C ASN A 151 8.28 13.20 -17.30
N GLY A 152 7.06 12.97 -16.81
CA GLY A 152 6.06 12.15 -17.50
C GLY A 152 6.37 10.65 -17.49
N SER A 153 7.44 10.22 -16.81
CA SER A 153 7.68 8.80 -16.57
C SER A 153 6.67 8.22 -15.58
N VAL A 154 6.32 6.94 -15.78
CA VAL A 154 5.32 6.28 -14.95
C VAL A 154 5.75 4.86 -14.59
N VAL A 155 5.69 4.52 -13.30
CA VAL A 155 5.61 3.12 -12.85
C VAL A 155 4.15 2.85 -12.49
N ASN A 156 3.48 2.02 -13.27
CA ASN A 156 2.06 1.75 -13.12
C ASN A 156 1.81 0.29 -12.76
N THR A 157 1.23 0.08 -11.59
CA THR A 157 0.78 -1.24 -11.12
C THR A 157 -0.73 -1.31 -10.90
N THR A 158 -1.47 -0.35 -11.44
CA THR A 158 -2.92 -0.17 -11.25
C THR A 158 -3.71 -1.37 -11.74
N GLY A 159 -4.53 -1.96 -10.87
CA GLY A 159 -5.40 -3.08 -11.22
C GLY A 159 -4.65 -4.36 -11.65
N LEU A 160 -3.34 -4.45 -11.42
CA LEU A 160 -2.50 -5.58 -11.83
C LEU A 160 -2.05 -6.45 -10.65
N ALA A 161 -2.79 -6.44 -9.54
CA ALA A 161 -2.50 -7.30 -8.39
C ALA A 161 -2.35 -8.77 -8.78
N GLY A 162 -1.42 -9.45 -8.09
CA GLY A 162 -1.45 -10.91 -7.99
C GLY A 162 -2.44 -11.36 -6.93
N ASP A 163 -2.22 -12.54 -6.36
CA ASP A 163 -3.05 -13.03 -5.27
C ASP A 163 -2.84 -12.18 -4.00
N PRO A 164 -3.90 -11.60 -3.41
CA PRO A 164 -3.80 -10.91 -2.14
C PRO A 164 -3.50 -11.91 -1.00
N PRO A 165 -3.08 -11.44 0.19
CA PRO A 165 -2.86 -12.33 1.33
C PRO A 165 -4.05 -13.28 1.58
N PRO A 166 -3.81 -14.51 2.09
CA PRO A 166 -4.88 -15.46 2.37
C PRO A 166 -5.95 -14.83 3.28
N GLN A 167 -7.23 -15.10 3.00
CA GLN A 167 -8.40 -14.54 3.71
C GLN A 167 -8.64 -13.04 3.51
N THR A 168 -7.88 -12.36 2.66
CA THR A 168 -8.07 -10.93 2.35
C THR A 168 -8.56 -10.68 0.93
N SER A 169 -8.57 -11.73 0.09
CA SER A 169 -9.28 -11.72 -1.18
C SER A 169 -10.74 -11.46 -0.87
N GLY A 170 -11.24 -10.32 -1.31
CA GLY A 170 -12.63 -9.93 -1.15
C GLY A 170 -13.64 -10.79 -1.90
N THR A 171 -13.32 -12.06 -2.18
CA THR A 171 -14.26 -13.10 -2.55
C THR A 171 -15.31 -13.16 -1.45
N PRO A 172 -16.51 -12.60 -1.71
CA PRO A 172 -17.59 -12.65 -0.75
C PRO A 172 -17.83 -14.10 -0.33
N GLN A 173 -17.99 -14.37 0.96
CA GLN A 173 -18.81 -15.52 1.35
C GLN A 173 -20.29 -15.15 1.09
N GLY A 174 -20.69 -14.92 -0.17
CA GLY A 174 -22.04 -14.48 -0.53
C GLY A 174 -22.11 -13.39 -1.61
N LEU A 175 -22.97 -12.39 -1.41
CA LEU A 175 -23.14 -11.22 -2.31
C LEU A 175 -22.57 -9.92 -1.71
N GLU A 176 -22.03 -9.99 -0.48
CA GLU A 176 -21.48 -8.84 0.26
C GLU A 176 -20.02 -8.62 -0.14
N GLY A 177 -19.66 -7.43 -0.61
CA GLY A 177 -18.28 -7.18 -1.07
C GLY A 177 -17.26 -7.29 0.06
N ALA A 178 -16.32 -8.23 0.00
CA ALA A 178 -15.40 -8.53 1.10
C ALA A 178 -14.01 -7.89 0.94
N GLY A 179 -13.85 -6.89 0.07
CA GLY A 179 -12.55 -6.32 -0.27
C GLY A 179 -11.99 -5.41 0.81
N GLY A 180 -10.87 -5.77 1.43
CA GLY A 180 -10.12 -4.94 2.39
C GLY A 180 -8.87 -4.30 1.78
N GLY A 181 -8.11 -3.56 2.59
CA GLY A 181 -6.83 -2.95 2.20
C GLY A 181 -5.74 -3.16 3.25
N HIS A 182 -4.49 -2.83 2.87
CA HIS A 182 -3.37 -2.82 3.81
C HIS A 182 -3.63 -1.74 4.88
N GLY A 183 -3.87 -2.15 6.12
CA GLY A 183 -4.17 -1.24 7.22
C GLY A 183 -5.55 -0.58 7.22
N GLY A 184 -6.44 -0.93 6.27
CA GLY A 184 -7.74 -0.28 6.12
C GLY A 184 -8.87 -1.26 5.79
N ARG A 185 -10.06 -1.02 6.33
CA ARG A 185 -11.27 -1.80 6.02
C ARG A 185 -11.86 -1.41 4.68
N GLY A 186 -12.59 -2.34 4.07
CA GLY A 186 -13.38 -2.10 2.87
C GLY A 186 -14.66 -1.31 3.14
N ALA A 187 -15.14 -0.61 2.10
CA ALA A 187 -16.48 -0.05 2.12
C ALA A 187 -17.53 -1.13 1.81
N CYS A 188 -18.67 -1.07 2.47
CA CYS A 188 -19.85 -1.89 2.16
C CYS A 188 -21.02 -0.98 1.76
N CYS A 189 -21.80 -1.41 0.75
CA CYS A 189 -23.06 -0.77 0.41
C CYS A 189 -24.19 -1.40 1.21
N LEU A 190 -24.63 -0.69 2.25
CA LEU A 190 -25.65 -1.13 3.18
C LEU A 190 -27.04 -0.91 2.55
N LEU A 191 -27.67 -1.98 2.05
CA LEU A 191 -29.05 -1.94 1.55
C LEU A 191 -30.09 -2.13 2.66
N ASP A 192 -29.67 -2.73 3.78
CA ASP A 192 -30.51 -3.04 4.93
C ASP A 192 -30.53 -1.87 5.92
N LYS A 193 -31.69 -1.22 6.09
CA LYS A 193 -31.81 -0.04 6.95
C LYS A 193 -31.78 -0.34 8.45
N GLU A 194 -31.80 -1.60 8.85
CA GLU A 194 -31.79 -2.01 10.26
C GLU A 194 -30.37 -2.04 10.85
N LYS A 195 -29.34 -2.05 10.01
CA LYS A 195 -27.93 -2.13 10.43
C LYS A 195 -27.29 -0.74 10.45
N LEU A 196 -26.45 -0.48 11.45
CA LEU A 196 -25.71 0.78 11.50
C LEU A 196 -24.47 0.73 10.58
N PRO A 197 -24.04 1.87 10.00
CA PRO A 197 -22.83 1.92 9.17
C PRO A 197 -21.55 1.46 9.87
N GLU A 198 -21.48 1.57 11.20
CA GLU A 198 -20.35 1.12 12.02
C GLU A 198 -20.29 -0.40 12.22
N ASP A 199 -21.42 -1.09 12.01
CA ASP A 199 -21.55 -2.54 12.21
C ASP A 199 -21.29 -3.34 10.93
N ILE A 200 -21.14 -2.68 9.77
CA ILE A 200 -20.83 -3.34 8.50
C ILE A 200 -19.69 -2.64 7.78
N TRP A 201 -18.69 -3.43 7.41
CA TRP A 201 -17.66 -3.05 6.46
C TRP A 201 -17.58 -4.10 5.37
N GLY A 202 -16.84 -3.79 4.31
CA GLY A 202 -16.65 -4.71 3.20
C GLY A 202 -15.73 -5.87 3.61
N GLY A 203 -14.43 -5.63 3.55
CA GLY A 203 -13.40 -6.56 4.02
C GLY A 203 -12.63 -6.06 5.24
N ASP A 204 -12.11 -6.99 6.03
CA ASP A 204 -11.19 -6.68 7.12
C ASP A 204 -9.88 -6.07 6.62
N ALA A 205 -9.31 -5.19 7.44
CA ALA A 205 -7.96 -4.71 7.21
C ALA A 205 -6.97 -5.86 7.36
N TYR A 206 -5.96 -5.90 6.48
CA TYR A 206 -4.88 -6.86 6.58
C TYR A 206 -3.54 -6.20 6.85
N SER A 207 -2.59 -7.02 7.28
CA SER A 207 -1.21 -6.60 7.56
C SER A 207 -1.11 -5.48 8.60
N TRP A 208 -2.04 -5.44 9.56
CA TRP A 208 -2.04 -4.49 10.67
C TRP A 208 -0.73 -4.53 11.48
N SER A 209 -0.19 -5.73 11.71
CA SER A 209 1.09 -5.93 12.41
C SER A 209 2.31 -5.40 11.65
N SER A 210 2.20 -5.20 10.34
CA SER A 210 3.27 -4.70 9.47
C SER A 210 2.89 -3.40 8.76
N LEU A 211 2.00 -2.60 9.37
CA LEU A 211 1.49 -1.35 8.78
C LEU A 211 2.60 -0.38 8.33
N GLN A 212 3.74 -0.42 9.04
CA GLN A 212 4.90 0.43 8.76
C GLN A 212 5.80 -0.08 7.62
N ASP A 213 5.57 -1.29 7.11
CA ASP A 213 6.32 -1.88 5.99
C ASP A 213 5.33 -2.45 4.96
N PRO A 214 4.58 -1.58 4.25
CA PRO A 214 3.54 -2.00 3.33
C PRO A 214 4.09 -2.87 2.20
N TRP A 215 3.65 -4.13 2.15
CA TRP A 215 4.07 -5.09 1.13
C TRP A 215 2.98 -6.09 0.79
N SER A 216 1.83 -5.57 0.40
CA SER A 216 0.66 -6.38 0.06
C SER A 216 0.08 -5.93 -1.27
N TYR A 217 -0.41 -6.89 -2.07
CA TYR A 217 -1.31 -6.57 -3.16
C TYR A 217 -2.62 -6.02 -2.63
N GLY A 218 -3.29 -5.21 -3.45
CA GLY A 218 -4.69 -4.85 -3.26
C GLY A 218 -5.60 -6.06 -3.45
N SER A 219 -6.73 -6.06 -2.77
CA SER A 219 -7.76 -7.08 -2.93
C SER A 219 -8.71 -6.71 -4.08
N LYS A 220 -9.33 -7.73 -4.67
CA LYS A 220 -10.39 -7.53 -5.66
C LYS A 220 -11.66 -7.01 -4.98
N GLY A 221 -12.43 -6.21 -5.72
CA GLY A 221 -13.77 -5.82 -5.32
C GLY A 221 -14.73 -7.02 -5.35
N GLY A 222 -15.84 -6.92 -4.61
CA GLY A 222 -16.89 -7.94 -4.64
C GLY A 222 -17.73 -7.91 -5.91
N SER A 223 -18.42 -9.02 -6.20
CA SER A 223 -19.38 -9.15 -7.31
C SER A 223 -20.79 -9.39 -6.78
N THR A 224 -21.82 -8.89 -7.50
CA THR A 224 -23.23 -9.20 -7.22
C THR A 224 -23.72 -10.48 -7.91
N SER A 225 -22.85 -11.25 -8.57
CA SER A 225 -23.17 -12.52 -9.24
C SER A 225 -22.23 -13.62 -8.76
N LYS A 226 -22.74 -14.86 -8.69
CA LYS A 226 -21.95 -16.04 -8.33
C LYS A 226 -21.29 -16.69 -9.55
N GLU A 227 -21.77 -16.36 -10.74
CA GLU A 227 -21.37 -16.93 -12.01
C GLU A 227 -20.33 -16.07 -12.73
N VAL A 228 -20.42 -14.74 -12.56
CA VAL A 228 -19.55 -13.76 -13.21
C VAL A 228 -18.92 -12.84 -12.17
N ASP A 229 -17.61 -12.67 -12.25
CA ASP A 229 -16.87 -11.70 -11.45
C ASP A 229 -16.92 -10.31 -12.11
N TYR A 230 -17.63 -9.38 -11.47
CA TYR A 230 -17.72 -7.98 -11.87
C TYR A 230 -16.84 -7.05 -11.01
N GLY A 231 -16.07 -7.61 -10.06
CA GLY A 231 -15.21 -6.86 -9.16
C GLY A 231 -14.03 -6.24 -9.89
N GLY A 232 -13.69 -5.00 -9.50
CA GLY A 232 -12.45 -4.37 -9.92
C GLY A 232 -11.24 -5.15 -9.39
N ALA A 233 -10.18 -5.27 -10.19
CA ALA A 233 -8.96 -5.94 -9.77
C ALA A 233 -8.21 -5.16 -8.67
N GLY A 234 -7.42 -5.83 -7.83
CA GLY A 234 -6.59 -5.14 -6.84
C GLY A 234 -5.41 -4.38 -7.47
N GLY A 235 -4.88 -3.39 -6.75
CA GLY A 235 -3.65 -2.70 -7.11
C GLY A 235 -2.39 -3.53 -6.85
N GLY A 236 -1.38 -3.34 -7.69
CA GLY A 236 -0.08 -4.01 -7.57
C GLY A 236 0.78 -3.50 -6.42
N ARG A 237 2.05 -3.90 -6.39
CA ARG A 237 2.98 -3.47 -5.33
C ARG A 237 4.27 -2.91 -5.88
N VAL A 238 4.73 -1.82 -5.28
CA VAL A 238 5.98 -1.15 -5.62
C VAL A 238 6.87 -1.10 -4.39
N LYS A 239 8.10 -1.58 -4.51
CA LYS A 239 9.12 -1.44 -3.48
C LYS A 239 10.39 -0.89 -4.09
N MET A 240 10.89 0.21 -3.53
CA MET A 240 12.14 0.80 -3.97
C MET A 240 13.05 0.99 -2.77
N LYS A 241 14.28 0.48 -2.87
CA LYS A 241 15.37 0.68 -1.92
C LYS A 241 16.52 1.33 -2.67
N VAL A 242 16.67 2.63 -2.46
CA VAL A 242 17.68 3.45 -3.14
C VAL A 242 18.70 3.93 -2.11
N LYS A 243 19.98 3.64 -2.34
CA LYS A 243 21.01 3.85 -1.32
C LYS A 243 21.37 5.31 -1.11
N GLU A 244 21.44 6.11 -2.18
CA GLU A 244 22.01 7.46 -2.14
C GLU A 244 20.97 8.54 -2.46
N TYR A 245 20.44 8.62 -3.69
CA TYR A 245 19.38 9.59 -4.01
C TYR A 245 18.29 9.02 -4.91
N LEU A 246 17.05 9.42 -4.61
CA LEU A 246 15.85 9.11 -5.38
C LEU A 246 15.22 10.42 -5.87
N VAL A 247 15.13 10.59 -7.18
CA VAL A 247 14.42 11.71 -7.82
C VAL A 247 13.19 11.18 -8.52
N VAL A 248 12.01 11.69 -8.16
CA VAL A 248 10.73 11.31 -8.80
C VAL A 248 10.07 12.55 -9.38
N ASP A 249 10.34 12.80 -10.67
CA ASP A 249 9.65 13.76 -11.53
C ASP A 249 8.67 13.00 -12.45
N GLY A 250 7.80 12.20 -11.86
CA GLY A 250 6.91 11.29 -12.57
C GLY A 250 5.82 10.75 -11.65
N ALA A 251 5.18 9.65 -12.04
CA ALA A 251 4.13 9.02 -11.24
C ALA A 251 4.47 7.57 -10.88
N ILE A 252 4.13 7.18 -9.66
CA ILE A 252 4.19 5.80 -9.17
C ILE A 252 2.79 5.46 -8.70
N LEU A 253 2.14 4.50 -9.37
CA LEU A 253 0.73 4.19 -9.20
C LEU A 253 0.56 2.74 -8.75
N ALA A 254 -0.29 2.55 -7.74
CA ALA A 254 -0.69 1.23 -7.23
C ALA A 254 -2.20 1.19 -6.98
N ASP A 255 -2.97 1.87 -7.84
CA ASP A 255 -4.41 2.01 -7.65
C ASP A 255 -5.15 0.68 -7.86
N GLY A 256 -6.32 0.55 -7.25
CA GLY A 256 -7.24 -0.53 -7.57
C GLY A 256 -7.88 -0.33 -8.94
N GLY A 257 -8.28 -1.42 -9.58
CA GLY A 257 -9.09 -1.42 -10.77
C GLY A 257 -10.52 -0.99 -10.49
N CYS A 258 -11.16 -0.35 -11.48
CA CYS A 258 -12.55 0.06 -11.38
C CYS A 258 -13.49 -1.14 -11.39
N GLY A 259 -14.48 -1.12 -10.51
CA GLY A 259 -15.67 -1.96 -10.62
C GLY A 259 -16.71 -1.32 -11.56
N GLY A 260 -17.86 -1.98 -11.69
CA GLY A 260 -19.00 -1.48 -12.46
C GLY A 260 -20.28 -1.39 -11.62
N VAL A 261 -21.42 -1.18 -12.27
CA VAL A 261 -22.73 -1.15 -11.56
C VAL A 261 -23.10 -2.48 -10.87
N LYS A 262 -22.38 -3.57 -11.20
CA LYS A 262 -22.58 -4.93 -10.67
C LYS A 262 -21.43 -5.42 -9.78
N GLY A 263 -20.45 -4.57 -9.46
CA GLY A 263 -19.30 -4.97 -8.67
C GLY A 263 -18.56 -3.81 -8.04
N GLY A 264 -17.94 -4.05 -6.88
CA GLY A 264 -17.14 -3.05 -6.18
C GLY A 264 -15.82 -2.76 -6.89
N GLY A 265 -15.22 -1.61 -6.63
CA GLY A 265 -13.84 -1.33 -7.03
C GLY A 265 -12.85 -2.21 -6.25
N GLY A 266 -11.69 -2.50 -6.86
CA GLY A 266 -10.59 -3.12 -6.15
C GLY A 266 -9.89 -2.13 -5.23
N SER A 267 -9.24 -2.63 -4.17
CA SER A 267 -8.43 -1.76 -3.31
C SER A 267 -7.08 -1.46 -3.94
N GLY A 268 -6.50 -0.32 -3.56
CA GLY A 268 -5.11 -0.01 -3.89
C GLY A 268 -4.15 -1.00 -3.25
N GLY A 269 -2.99 -1.17 -3.88
CA GLY A 269 -1.91 -1.98 -3.34
C GLY A 269 -0.91 -1.14 -2.53
N SER A 270 0.33 -1.63 -2.46
CA SER A 270 1.34 -1.07 -1.56
C SER A 270 2.45 -0.34 -2.31
N ILE A 271 2.87 0.82 -1.79
CA ILE A 271 4.08 1.51 -2.23
C ILE A 271 5.00 1.65 -1.01
N LEU A 272 6.18 1.04 -1.06
CA LEU A 272 7.21 1.15 -0.04
C LEU A 272 8.47 1.80 -0.62
N LEU A 273 8.80 2.99 -0.16
CA LEU A 273 9.99 3.73 -0.56
C LEU A 273 10.96 3.84 0.61
N LYS A 274 12.18 3.33 0.43
CA LYS A 274 13.30 3.53 1.36
C LYS A 274 14.41 4.20 0.57
N ALA A 275 14.68 5.45 0.90
CA ALA A 275 15.76 6.24 0.30
C ALA A 275 16.54 6.93 1.41
N TYR A 276 17.79 7.30 1.13
CA TYR A 276 18.59 8.11 2.05
C TYR A 276 17.96 9.49 2.23
N LYS A 277 17.95 9.95 3.48
CA LYS A 277 17.49 11.28 3.86
C LYS A 277 18.70 12.19 3.89
N MET A 278 18.75 13.14 2.96
CA MET A 278 19.74 14.23 2.94
C MET A 278 19.55 15.19 4.12
#